data_AF-A0A8T3PQV7-F1
#
_entry.id   AF-A0A8T3PQV7-F1
#
_cell.length_a   1.000
_cell.length_b   1.000
_cell.length_c   1.000
_cell.angle_alpha   90.00
_cell.angle_beta   90.00
_cell.angle_gamma   90.00
#
_symmetry.space_group_name_H-M   'P 1'
#
loop_
_entity.id
_entity.type
_entity.pdbx_description
1 polymer ?
#
loop_
_entity_poly.entity_id
_entity_poly.type
_entity_poly.pdbx_seq_one_letter_code
_entity_poly.pdbx_strand_id
1 'polypeptide(L)'
;MILLCILGRIVYRYFSRKVCIKRRNAYIDAFLLPNRVARKLKERYPHLDERDISDVFRELKEYFHIIRESKENGNEAFLSMPSQIVDEAWHEFILCTREYAEFCQRAFGRFLHHTPAESVRNPAQVQEGLERTWRVACNREGIKPNDAAALPRLFALDAVLEIPDGHHYVLNPDAWTGTTRAAVAPGPAVTLDNERRHQVSYYGCGGTGCGGCGGGCGGG
;
A
#
# COMPACT_ATOMS: atom_id res chain seq x y z
N MET A 1 17.83 -13.86 -38.33
CA MET A 1 18.07 -14.60 -37.06
C MET A 1 18.13 -13.69 -35.83
N ILE A 2 18.83 -12.56 -35.85
CA ILE A 2 18.94 -11.63 -34.70
C ILE A 2 17.57 -11.12 -34.20
N LEU A 3 16.67 -10.71 -35.09
CA LEU A 3 15.30 -10.27 -34.75
C LEU A 3 14.47 -11.34 -34.03
N LEU A 4 14.56 -12.61 -34.45
CA LEU A 4 13.85 -13.72 -33.82
C LEU A 4 14.37 -13.99 -32.40
N CYS A 5 15.68 -13.89 -32.18
CA CYS A 5 16.27 -14.00 -30.85
C CYS A 5 15.86 -12.85 -29.93
N ILE A 6 15.77 -11.62 -30.45
CA ILE A 6 15.30 -10.44 -29.69
C ILE A 6 13.83 -10.62 -29.32
N LEU A 7 12.98 -10.99 -30.27
CA LEU A 7 11.56 -11.25 -30.03
C LEU A 7 11.37 -12.37 -29.00
N GLY A 8 12.11 -13.47 -29.14
CA GLY A 8 12.10 -14.58 -28.19
C GLY A 8 12.47 -14.15 -26.77
N ARG A 9 13.48 -13.28 -26.60
CA ARG A 9 13.85 -12.71 -25.29
C ARG A 9 12.75 -11.81 -24.72
N ILE A 10 12.11 -10.98 -25.54
CA ILE A 10 11.00 -10.11 -25.09
C ILE A 10 9.83 -10.95 -24.61
N VAL A 11 9.43 -11.96 -25.40
CA VAL A 11 8.34 -12.88 -25.06
C VAL A 11 8.67 -13.66 -23.79
N TYR A 12 9.86 -14.23 -23.69
CA TYR A 12 10.32 -14.93 -22.49
C TYR A 12 10.29 -14.03 -21.24
N ARG A 13 10.77 -12.78 -21.34
CA ARG A 13 10.73 -11.82 -20.22
C ARG A 13 9.31 -11.45 -19.83
N TYR A 14 8.41 -11.27 -20.81
CA TYR A 14 7.00 -11.00 -20.56
C TYR A 14 6.34 -12.13 -19.76
N PHE A 15 6.47 -13.38 -20.23
CA PHE A 15 5.88 -14.54 -19.56
C PHE A 15 6.52 -14.79 -18.19
N SER A 16 7.86 -14.71 -18.10
CA SER A 16 8.57 -14.87 -16.83
C SER A 16 8.13 -13.83 -15.80
N ARG A 17 7.90 -12.57 -16.24
CA ARG A 17 7.37 -11.51 -15.37
C ARG A 17 5.95 -11.82 -14.90
N LYS A 18 5.05 -12.29 -15.79
CA LYS A 18 3.68 -12.66 -15.43
C LYS A 18 3.65 -13.81 -14.41
N VAL A 19 4.45 -14.84 -14.62
CA VAL A 19 4.58 -15.98 -13.68
C VAL A 19 5.14 -15.51 -12.34
N CYS A 20 6.19 -14.68 -12.36
CA CYS A 20 6.80 -14.12 -11.16
C CYS A 20 5.80 -13.27 -10.35
N ILE A 21 5.00 -12.42 -11.02
CA ILE A 21 3.94 -11.64 -10.37
C ILE A 21 2.92 -12.57 -9.71
N LYS A 22 2.42 -13.58 -10.43
CA LYS A 22 1.44 -14.53 -9.86
C LYS A 22 1.98 -15.26 -8.64
N ARG A 23 3.23 -15.73 -8.68
CA ARG A 23 3.89 -16.41 -7.54
C ARG A 23 4.02 -15.50 -6.33
N ARG A 24 4.41 -14.24 -6.55
CA ARG A 24 4.58 -13.24 -5.49
C ARG A 24 3.24 -12.85 -4.86
N ASN A 25 2.18 -12.70 -5.66
CA ASN A 25 0.84 -12.45 -5.14
C ASN A 25 0.37 -13.62 -4.27
N ALA A 26 0.48 -14.84 -4.79
CA ALA A 26 0.13 -16.04 -4.02
C ALA A 26 0.95 -16.17 -2.72
N TYR A 27 2.21 -15.74 -2.73
CA TYR A 27 3.04 -15.70 -1.52
C TYR A 27 2.52 -14.68 -0.50
N ILE A 28 2.11 -13.47 -0.92
CA ILE A 28 1.49 -12.47 -0.05
C ILE A 28 0.20 -13.04 0.56
N ASP A 29 -0.65 -13.66 -0.26
CA ASP A 29 -1.93 -14.24 0.18
C ASP A 29 -1.74 -15.32 1.26
N ALA A 30 -0.80 -16.24 1.01
CA ALA A 30 -0.54 -17.38 1.89
C ALA A 30 0.32 -17.03 3.12
N PHE A 31 0.94 -15.84 3.16
CA PHE A 31 1.86 -15.48 4.23
C PHE A 31 1.15 -15.43 5.59
N LEU A 32 1.75 -16.03 6.62
CA LEU A 32 1.24 -15.96 7.99
C LEU A 32 2.05 -14.91 8.75
N LEU A 33 1.36 -13.86 9.21
CA LEU A 33 1.98 -12.83 10.04
C LEU A 33 2.41 -13.44 11.39
N PRO A 34 3.56 -13.05 11.95
CA PRO A 34 4.01 -13.54 13.24
C PRO A 34 2.99 -13.25 14.35
N ASN A 35 2.73 -14.22 15.24
CA ASN A 35 1.80 -14.07 16.37
C ASN A 35 2.11 -12.87 17.28
N ARG A 36 3.36 -12.41 17.29
CA ARG A 36 3.78 -11.20 18.01
C ARG A 36 2.99 -9.97 17.56
N VAL A 37 2.67 -9.86 16.28
CA VAL A 37 1.90 -8.74 15.72
C VAL A 37 0.50 -8.72 16.33
N ALA A 38 -0.22 -9.85 16.29
CA ALA A 38 -1.57 -9.98 16.85
C ALA A 38 -1.60 -9.64 18.35
N ARG A 39 -0.63 -10.17 19.11
CA ARG A 39 -0.50 -9.89 20.54
C ARG A 39 -0.29 -8.39 20.80
N LYS A 40 0.58 -7.73 20.03
CA LYS A 40 0.85 -6.29 20.19
C LYS A 40 -0.34 -5.42 19.85
N LEU A 41 -1.08 -5.76 18.80
CA LEU A 41 -2.34 -5.10 18.48
C LEU A 41 -3.36 -5.23 19.62
N LYS A 42 -3.54 -6.43 20.19
CA LYS A 42 -4.44 -6.64 21.33
C LYS A 42 -3.98 -5.93 22.61
N GLU A 43 -2.67 -5.83 22.84
CA GLU A 43 -2.12 -5.06 23.96
C GLU A 43 -2.48 -3.56 23.83
N ARG A 44 -2.47 -3.00 22.61
CA ARG A 44 -2.80 -1.59 22.33
C ARG A 44 -4.30 -1.32 22.22
N TYR A 45 -5.04 -2.25 21.63
CA TYR A 45 -6.48 -2.17 21.38
C TYR A 45 -7.20 -3.38 22.01
N PRO A 46 -7.41 -3.39 23.35
CA PRO A 46 -7.94 -4.54 24.05
C PRO A 46 -9.40 -4.90 23.71
N HIS A 47 -10.13 -4.00 23.04
CA HIS A 47 -11.51 -4.23 22.62
C HIS A 47 -11.63 -5.11 21.37
N LEU A 48 -10.54 -5.31 20.61
CA LEU A 48 -10.55 -6.09 19.37
C LEU A 48 -10.61 -7.60 19.62
N ASP A 49 -11.52 -8.28 18.92
CA ASP A 49 -11.64 -9.74 18.93
C ASP A 49 -10.70 -10.42 17.90
N GLU A 50 -10.67 -11.75 17.85
CA GLU A 50 -9.80 -12.47 16.89
C GLU A 50 -10.19 -12.25 15.41
N ARG A 51 -11.48 -11.99 15.13
CA ARG A 51 -11.94 -11.70 13.77
C ARG A 51 -11.47 -10.32 13.35
N ASP A 52 -11.51 -9.34 14.26
CA ASP A 52 -10.98 -8.00 14.00
C ASP A 52 -9.49 -8.06 13.66
N ILE A 53 -8.70 -8.81 14.42
CA ILE A 53 -7.27 -9.01 14.13
C ILE A 53 -7.07 -9.71 12.77
N SER A 54 -7.89 -10.70 12.45
CA SER A 54 -7.86 -11.36 11.13
C SER A 54 -8.18 -10.38 9.99
N ASP A 55 -9.11 -9.46 10.21
CA ASP A 55 -9.47 -8.42 9.26
C ASP A 55 -8.31 -7.43 9.06
N VAL A 56 -7.66 -6.98 10.15
CA VAL A 56 -6.44 -6.14 10.08
C VAL A 56 -5.34 -6.83 9.26
N PHE A 57 -5.11 -8.13 9.48
CA PHE A 57 -4.10 -8.89 8.75
C PHE A 57 -4.45 -9.06 7.27
N ARG A 58 -5.74 -9.19 6.94
CA ARG A 58 -6.19 -9.19 5.55
C ARG A 58 -5.92 -7.85 4.88
N GLU A 59 -6.27 -6.74 5.54
CA GLU A 59 -6.07 -5.41 4.98
C GLU A 59 -4.58 -5.01 4.89
N LEU A 60 -3.72 -5.52 5.80
CA LEU A 60 -2.26 -5.38 5.65
C LEU A 60 -1.73 -6.08 4.39
N LYS A 61 -2.21 -7.30 4.10
CA LYS A 61 -1.87 -7.99 2.85
C LYS A 61 -2.42 -7.26 1.63
N GLU A 62 -3.61 -6.68 1.75
CA GLU A 62 -4.21 -5.88 0.69
C GLU A 62 -3.33 -4.66 0.37
N TYR A 63 -2.82 -3.97 1.39
CA TYR A 63 -1.87 -2.88 1.19
C TYR A 63 -0.56 -3.34 0.52
N PHE A 64 -0.06 -4.53 0.84
CA PHE A 64 1.09 -5.12 0.14
C PHE A 64 0.81 -5.40 -1.34
N HIS A 65 -0.41 -5.79 -1.71
CA HIS A 65 -0.81 -5.88 -3.12
C HIS A 65 -0.90 -4.51 -3.78
N ILE A 66 -1.45 -3.50 -3.08
CA ILE A 66 -1.49 -2.12 -3.58
C ILE A 66 -0.07 -1.60 -3.88
N ILE A 67 0.90 -1.81 -2.97
CA ILE A 67 2.32 -1.46 -3.21
C ILE A 67 2.86 -2.13 -4.48
N ARG A 68 2.53 -3.40 -4.68
CA ARG A 68 3.02 -4.18 -5.82
C ARG A 68 2.45 -3.72 -7.16
N GLU A 69 1.17 -3.37 -7.18
CA GLU A 69 0.45 -2.92 -8.38
C GLU A 69 0.75 -1.46 -8.73
N SER A 70 1.08 -0.66 -7.72
CA SER A 70 1.40 0.76 -7.88
C SER A 70 2.85 0.94 -8.36
N LYS A 71 3.01 1.03 -9.68
CA LYS A 71 4.27 1.47 -10.30
C LYS A 71 4.06 2.75 -11.08
N GLU A 72 5.00 3.67 -10.96
CA GLU A 72 5.01 4.94 -11.67
C GLU A 72 6.23 5.03 -12.57
N ASN A 73 6.04 5.12 -13.89
CA ASN A 73 7.12 5.20 -14.88
C ASN A 73 8.17 4.07 -14.76
N GLY A 74 7.77 2.91 -14.26
CA GLY A 74 8.65 1.77 -13.99
C GLY A 74 9.29 1.77 -12.59
N ASN A 75 9.16 2.85 -11.84
CA ASN A 75 9.64 3.04 -10.47
C ASN A 75 8.54 2.80 -9.44
N GLU A 76 8.93 2.82 -8.17
CA GLU A 76 8.04 2.71 -7.02
C GLU A 76 7.21 3.99 -6.88
N ALA A 77 5.89 3.82 -6.75
CA ALA A 77 5.04 4.94 -6.40
C ALA A 77 5.18 5.26 -4.91
N PHE A 78 5.13 6.55 -4.56
CA PHE A 78 4.89 6.97 -3.19
C PHE A 78 3.43 6.65 -2.83
N LEU A 79 3.22 5.91 -1.74
CA LEU A 79 1.90 5.47 -1.29
C LEU A 79 1.76 5.72 0.20
N SER A 80 0.63 6.29 0.59
CA SER A 80 0.30 6.56 1.97
C SER A 80 -0.53 5.43 2.55
N MET A 81 -0.25 5.02 3.79
CA MET A 81 -1.05 4.04 4.52
C MET A 81 -2.32 4.70 5.08
N PRO A 82 -3.54 4.34 4.62
CA PRO A 82 -4.74 5.05 5.00
C PRO A 82 -5.32 4.58 6.34
N SER A 83 -4.91 3.42 6.88
CA SER A 83 -5.45 2.88 8.13
C SER A 83 -4.37 2.85 9.22
N GLN A 84 -4.68 3.45 10.37
CA GLN A 84 -3.81 3.48 11.54
C GLN A 84 -3.60 2.06 12.08
N ILE A 85 -4.66 1.25 12.23
CA ILE A 85 -4.50 -0.09 12.81
C ILE A 85 -3.67 -1.01 11.90
N VAL A 86 -3.79 -0.83 10.58
CA VAL A 86 -2.96 -1.55 9.61
C VAL A 86 -1.52 -1.03 9.61
N ASP A 87 -1.32 0.27 9.83
CA ASP A 87 0.02 0.84 10.02
C ASP A 87 0.71 0.26 11.26
N GLU A 88 0.01 0.19 12.40
CA GLU A 88 0.50 -0.44 13.62
C GLU A 88 0.85 -1.92 13.42
N ALA A 89 0.02 -2.65 12.66
CA ALA A 89 0.32 -4.03 12.31
C ALA A 89 1.59 -4.14 11.46
N TRP A 90 1.80 -3.22 10.51
CA TRP A 90 2.99 -3.19 9.68
C TRP A 90 4.24 -2.82 10.51
N HIS A 91 4.14 -1.82 11.39
CA HIS A 91 5.19 -1.46 12.33
C HIS A 91 5.65 -2.65 13.18
N GLU A 92 4.70 -3.36 13.80
CA GLU A 92 5.02 -4.52 14.64
C GLU A 92 5.59 -5.69 13.82
N PHE A 93 5.20 -5.80 12.55
CA PHE A 93 5.79 -6.77 11.62
C PHE A 93 7.24 -6.42 11.26
N ILE A 94 7.56 -5.14 11.04
CA ILE A 94 8.94 -4.68 10.76
C ILE A 94 9.89 -5.06 11.90
N LEU A 95 9.42 -5.03 13.15
CA LEU A 95 10.20 -5.44 14.32
C LEU A 95 10.50 -6.94 14.36
N CYS A 96 9.76 -7.77 13.60
CA CYS A 96 10.11 -9.17 13.36
C CYS A 96 11.15 -9.24 12.22
N THR A 97 12.32 -8.65 12.45
CA THR A 97 13.25 -8.21 11.39
C THR A 97 13.68 -9.31 10.41
N ARG A 98 13.89 -10.54 10.89
CA ARG A 98 14.26 -11.68 10.03
C ARG A 98 13.11 -12.11 9.13
N GLU A 99 11.94 -12.32 9.72
CA GLU A 99 10.71 -12.71 9.01
C GLU A 99 10.28 -11.60 8.04
N TYR A 100 10.43 -10.33 8.42
CA TYR A 100 10.14 -9.18 7.57
C TYR A 100 11.09 -9.08 6.37
N ALA A 101 12.40 -9.25 6.59
CA ALA A 101 13.38 -9.23 5.51
C ALA A 101 13.14 -10.38 4.51
N GLU A 102 12.84 -11.59 5.01
CA GLU A 102 12.51 -12.73 4.17
C GLU A 102 11.21 -12.51 3.39
N PHE A 103 10.17 -12.00 4.06
CA PHE A 103 8.92 -11.64 3.41
C PHE A 103 9.15 -10.62 2.30
N CYS A 104 9.86 -9.54 2.56
CA CYS A 104 10.19 -8.51 1.57
C CYS A 104 10.93 -9.12 0.36
N GLN A 105 11.93 -9.96 0.60
CA GLN A 105 12.69 -10.59 -0.48
C GLN A 105 11.83 -11.52 -1.33
N ARG A 106 10.96 -12.33 -0.71
CA ARG A 106 10.10 -13.28 -1.45
C ARG A 106 8.91 -12.59 -2.12
N ALA A 107 8.24 -11.69 -1.43
CA ALA A 107 7.06 -10.97 -1.89
C ALA A 107 7.43 -9.88 -2.89
N PHE A 108 8.53 -9.14 -2.71
CA PHE A 108 8.88 -7.95 -3.50
C PHE A 108 10.21 -8.07 -4.25
N GLY A 109 11.11 -8.94 -3.82
CA GLY A 109 12.46 -9.07 -4.38
C GLY A 109 13.43 -8.00 -3.88
N ARG A 110 13.04 -7.27 -2.84
CA ARG A 110 13.80 -6.19 -2.20
C ARG A 110 13.16 -5.85 -0.87
N PHE A 111 13.88 -5.12 -0.02
CA PHE A 111 13.34 -4.59 1.22
C PHE A 111 12.26 -3.52 0.96
N LEU A 112 11.15 -3.57 1.71
CA LEU A 112 10.16 -2.51 1.72
C LEU A 112 10.45 -1.54 2.85
N HIS A 113 10.82 -0.32 2.50
CA HIS A 113 11.01 0.75 3.47
C HIS A 113 9.67 1.32 3.89
N HIS A 114 9.47 1.38 5.21
CA HIS A 114 8.41 2.12 5.85
C HIS A 114 8.96 3.46 6.32
N THR A 115 8.21 4.53 6.13
CA THR A 115 8.54 5.84 6.68
C THR A 115 7.43 6.32 7.62
N PRO A 116 7.73 6.55 8.91
CA PRO A 116 6.75 7.03 9.88
C PRO A 116 6.17 8.38 9.49
N ALA A 117 4.92 8.62 9.90
CA ALA A 117 4.20 9.85 9.62
C ALA A 117 4.92 11.11 10.13
N GLU A 118 5.61 10.99 11.27
CA GLU A 118 6.40 12.06 11.90
C GLU A 118 7.55 12.56 11.00
N SER A 119 7.97 11.74 10.03
CA SER A 119 9.03 12.08 9.07
C SER A 119 8.48 12.80 7.83
N VAL A 120 7.16 12.95 7.69
CA VAL A 120 6.52 13.68 6.59
C VAL A 120 6.90 15.15 6.66
N ARG A 121 7.46 15.66 5.57
CA ARG A 121 7.78 17.10 5.41
C ARG A 121 6.80 17.85 4.52
N ASN A 122 6.01 17.15 3.72
CA ASN A 122 5.13 17.75 2.71
C ASN A 122 3.72 17.12 2.73
N PRO A 123 2.72 17.81 3.29
CA PRO A 123 1.33 17.34 3.31
C PRO A 123 0.73 17.06 1.92
N ALA A 124 1.18 17.77 0.88
CA ALA A 124 0.70 17.52 -0.48
C ALA A 124 1.16 16.16 -1.02
N GLN A 125 2.36 15.70 -0.61
CA GLN A 125 2.86 14.38 -0.99
C GLN A 125 2.07 13.26 -0.32
N VAL A 126 1.71 13.43 0.96
CA VAL A 126 0.83 12.49 1.68
C VAL A 126 -0.52 12.37 0.98
N GLN A 127 -1.08 13.51 0.58
CA GLN A 127 -2.35 13.57 -0.14
C GLN A 127 -2.28 12.82 -1.48
N GLU A 128 -1.24 13.06 -2.27
CA GLU A 128 -1.02 12.37 -3.54
C GLU A 128 -0.82 10.85 -3.34
N GLY A 129 -0.11 10.44 -2.28
CA GLY A 129 0.05 9.04 -1.90
C GLY A 129 -1.26 8.37 -1.47
N LEU A 130 -2.14 9.09 -0.79
CA LEU A 130 -3.49 8.62 -0.44
C LEU A 130 -4.35 8.45 -1.69
N GLU A 131 -4.33 9.41 -2.61
CA GLU A 131 -5.07 9.33 -3.88
C GLU A 131 -4.63 8.16 -4.76
N ARG A 132 -3.32 7.90 -4.83
CA ARG A 132 -2.79 6.72 -5.52
C ARG A 132 -3.29 5.44 -4.87
N THR A 133 -3.20 5.34 -3.54
CA THR A 133 -3.64 4.18 -2.76
C THR A 133 -5.15 3.96 -2.93
N TRP A 134 -5.94 5.02 -2.83
CA TRP A 134 -7.39 5.02 -3.07
C TRP A 134 -7.74 4.42 -4.42
N ARG A 135 -7.13 4.92 -5.49
CA ARG A 135 -7.42 4.45 -6.86
C ARG A 135 -7.16 2.96 -7.02
N VAL A 136 -6.06 2.45 -6.46
CA VAL A 136 -5.71 1.04 -6.57
C VAL A 136 -6.61 0.18 -5.68
N ALA A 137 -6.88 0.60 -4.43
CA ALA A 137 -7.80 -0.07 -3.53
C ALA A 137 -9.21 -0.20 -4.15
N CYS A 138 -9.75 0.90 -4.68
CA CYS A 138 -11.02 0.90 -5.39
C CYS A 138 -11.02 -0.11 -6.54
N ASN A 139 -10.00 -0.09 -7.41
CA ASN A 139 -9.93 -1.01 -8.54
C ASN A 139 -9.87 -2.48 -8.10
N ARG A 140 -9.16 -2.79 -7.02
CA ARG A 140 -9.03 -4.15 -6.48
C ARG A 140 -10.34 -4.66 -5.86
N GLU A 141 -11.16 -3.76 -5.34
CA GLU A 141 -12.50 -4.07 -4.80
C GLU A 141 -13.63 -3.93 -5.83
N GLY A 142 -13.32 -3.56 -7.09
CA GLY A 142 -14.33 -3.35 -8.13
C GLY A 142 -15.15 -2.07 -7.96
N ILE A 143 -14.67 -1.11 -7.16
CA ILE A 143 -15.25 0.21 -6.94
C ILE A 143 -14.71 1.17 -8.01
N LYS A 144 -15.57 2.03 -8.57
CA LYS A 144 -15.13 3.10 -9.49
C LYS A 144 -14.51 4.25 -8.67
N PRO A 145 -13.21 4.57 -8.83
CA PRO A 145 -12.55 5.57 -7.97
C PRO A 145 -13.15 6.98 -8.05
N ASN A 146 -13.74 7.34 -9.20
CA ASN A 146 -14.29 8.68 -9.47
C ASN A 146 -15.81 8.77 -9.24
N ASP A 147 -16.44 7.66 -8.88
CA ASP A 147 -17.88 7.50 -8.70
C ASP A 147 -18.12 6.40 -7.65
N ALA A 148 -17.40 6.53 -6.53
CA ALA A 148 -17.34 5.50 -5.50
C ALA A 148 -18.61 5.58 -4.64
N ALA A 149 -19.42 4.52 -4.67
CA ALA A 149 -20.60 4.42 -3.82
C ALA A 149 -20.27 3.99 -2.38
N ALA A 150 -19.02 3.57 -2.13
CA ALA A 150 -18.52 3.11 -0.84
C ALA A 150 -17.01 3.34 -0.73
N LEU A 151 -16.50 3.39 0.50
CA LEU A 151 -15.07 3.37 0.78
C LEU A 151 -14.52 1.94 0.55
N PRO A 152 -13.33 1.78 -0.05
CA PRO A 152 -12.58 0.54 0.03
C PRO A 152 -12.35 0.14 1.49
N ARG A 153 -12.35 -1.16 1.78
CA ARG A 153 -12.23 -1.71 3.13
C ARG A 153 -11.03 -1.15 3.88
N LEU A 154 -9.88 -1.06 3.22
CA LEU A 154 -8.66 -0.52 3.81
C LEU A 154 -8.84 0.93 4.32
N PHE A 155 -9.67 1.75 3.67
CA PHE A 155 -9.99 3.11 4.12
C PHE A 155 -11.09 3.14 5.18
N ALA A 156 -12.01 2.18 5.17
CA ALA A 156 -13.12 2.12 6.12
C ALA A 156 -12.75 1.44 7.45
N LEU A 157 -11.68 0.64 7.48
CA LEU A 157 -11.40 -0.31 8.56
C LEU A 157 -11.34 0.34 9.94
N ASP A 158 -10.63 1.45 10.07
CA ASP A 158 -10.46 2.14 11.35
C ASP A 158 -11.79 2.58 11.96
N ALA A 159 -12.71 3.09 11.13
CA ALA A 159 -14.05 3.47 11.54
C ALA A 159 -14.89 2.25 11.93
N VAL A 160 -14.79 1.17 11.16
CA VAL A 160 -15.53 -0.09 11.39
C VAL A 160 -15.11 -0.76 12.69
N LEU A 161 -13.82 -0.72 13.03
CA LEU A 161 -13.26 -1.32 14.24
C LEU A 161 -13.21 -0.35 15.44
N GLU A 162 -13.78 0.84 15.29
CA GLU A 162 -13.83 1.89 16.32
C GLU A 162 -12.44 2.19 16.92
N ILE A 163 -11.43 2.34 16.06
CA ILE A 163 -10.04 2.59 16.48
C ILE A 163 -9.93 4.03 17.02
N PRO A 164 -9.60 4.26 18.32
CA PRO A 164 -9.65 5.59 18.92
C PRO A 164 -8.73 6.63 18.24
N ASP A 165 -7.54 6.20 17.86
CA ASP A 165 -6.53 6.97 17.11
C ASP A 165 -6.60 6.69 15.59
N GLY A 166 -7.71 6.10 15.11
CA GLY A 166 -7.93 5.74 13.72
C GLY A 166 -8.18 6.90 12.77
N HIS A 167 -8.01 6.63 11.48
CA HIS A 167 -8.34 7.55 10.40
C HIS A 167 -9.80 7.39 9.97
N HIS A 168 -10.53 8.51 9.92
CA HIS A 168 -11.92 8.54 9.48
C HIS A 168 -12.04 9.28 8.15
N TYR A 169 -12.58 8.59 7.15
CA TYR A 169 -12.79 9.12 5.82
C TYR A 169 -14.28 9.28 5.54
N VAL A 170 -14.61 10.34 4.79
CA VAL A 170 -15.93 10.49 4.17
C VAL A 170 -15.76 10.58 2.67
N LEU A 171 -16.73 10.00 1.94
CA LEU A 171 -16.83 10.19 0.50
C LEU A 171 -17.10 11.68 0.23
N ASN A 172 -16.39 12.24 -0.75
CA ASN A 172 -16.59 13.61 -1.18
C ASN A 172 -17.34 13.63 -2.53
N PRO A 173 -18.65 13.96 -2.56
CA PRO A 173 -19.44 14.00 -3.78
C PRO A 173 -18.95 15.05 -4.79
N ASP A 174 -18.30 16.12 -4.29
CA ASP A 174 -17.84 17.25 -5.09
C ASP A 174 -16.38 17.12 -5.54
N ALA A 175 -15.71 16.02 -5.19
CA ALA A 175 -14.31 15.78 -5.53
C ALA A 175 -14.02 15.91 -7.02
N TRP A 176 -15.00 15.60 -7.89
CA TRP A 176 -14.83 15.52 -9.34
C TRP A 176 -15.66 16.53 -10.14
N THR A 177 -16.44 17.40 -9.51
CA THR A 177 -17.37 18.33 -10.18
C THR A 177 -16.74 19.66 -10.62
N GLY A 178 -15.44 19.86 -10.40
CA GLY A 178 -14.70 21.08 -10.76
C GLY A 178 -14.48 21.31 -12.25
N THR A 179 -15.53 21.54 -13.02
CA THR A 179 -15.46 21.98 -14.42
C THR A 179 -15.92 23.42 -14.54
N THR A 180 -15.09 24.41 -14.19
CA THR A 180 -15.06 25.74 -14.85
C THR A 180 -13.97 26.66 -14.28
N ARG A 181 -13.06 27.08 -15.18
CA ARG A 181 -12.25 28.32 -15.17
C ARG A 181 -11.38 28.60 -13.92
N ALA A 182 -10.06 28.49 -14.14
CA ALA A 182 -8.94 28.65 -13.21
C ALA A 182 -8.60 27.39 -12.37
N ALA A 183 -7.89 26.45 -13.02
CA ALA A 183 -6.87 25.53 -12.49
C ALA A 183 -6.81 25.22 -10.96
N VAL A 184 -7.93 24.92 -10.31
CA VAL A 184 -7.92 24.16 -9.05
C VAL A 184 -8.20 22.72 -9.45
N ALA A 185 -7.18 21.86 -9.32
CA ALA A 185 -7.35 20.44 -9.57
C ALA A 185 -8.50 19.88 -8.72
N PRO A 186 -9.32 18.95 -9.25
CA PRO A 186 -10.33 18.25 -8.46
C PRO A 186 -9.71 17.70 -7.16
N GLY A 187 -10.41 17.87 -6.04
CA GLY A 187 -9.98 17.35 -4.74
C GLY A 187 -10.05 15.81 -4.67
N PRO A 188 -9.51 15.18 -3.63
CA PRO A 188 -9.60 13.73 -3.49
C PRO A 188 -11.04 13.24 -3.36
N ALA A 189 -11.33 12.07 -3.92
CA ALA A 189 -12.60 11.36 -3.77
C ALA A 189 -12.98 11.05 -2.31
N VAL A 190 -12.00 11.13 -1.41
CA VAL A 190 -12.16 11.00 0.04
C VAL A 190 -11.44 12.09 0.79
N THR A 191 -12.05 12.58 1.86
CA THR A 191 -11.43 13.53 2.78
C THR A 191 -11.12 12.83 4.11
N LEU A 192 -9.84 12.85 4.49
CA LEU A 192 -9.40 12.54 5.85
C LEU A 192 -9.63 13.78 6.72
N ASP A 193 -10.10 13.57 7.94
CA ASP A 193 -10.13 14.62 8.96
C ASP A 193 -8.80 15.38 9.01
N ASN A 194 -8.88 16.70 8.90
CA ASN A 194 -7.75 17.57 8.62
C ASN A 194 -6.70 17.54 9.76
N GLU A 195 -7.14 17.27 10.98
CA GLU A 195 -6.25 17.17 12.16
C GLU A 195 -5.34 15.94 12.12
N ARG A 196 -5.75 14.85 11.44
CA ARG A 196 -5.01 13.57 11.43
C ARG A 196 -4.13 13.34 10.20
N ARG A 197 -4.10 14.25 9.22
CA ARG A 197 -3.26 14.09 8.00
C ARG A 197 -1.76 13.95 8.28
N HIS A 198 -1.28 14.47 9.40
CA HIS A 198 0.14 14.38 9.80
C HIS A 198 0.51 13.04 10.47
N GLN A 199 -0.47 12.14 10.67
CA GLN A 199 -0.27 10.81 11.29
C GLN A 199 -0.27 9.66 10.27
N VAL A 200 -0.26 10.00 8.98
CA VAL A 200 -0.28 9.03 7.88
C VAL A 200 1.15 8.60 7.50
N SER A 201 1.48 7.34 7.74
CA SER A 201 2.75 6.74 7.30
C SER A 201 2.75 6.47 5.79
N TYR A 202 3.91 6.12 5.23
CA TYR A 202 4.01 5.87 3.80
C TYR A 202 5.10 4.87 3.40
N TYR A 203 4.94 4.40 2.17
CA TYR A 203 5.87 3.58 1.40
C TYR A 203 6.42 4.40 0.22
N GLY A 204 7.72 4.26 -0.06
CA GLY A 204 8.38 4.86 -1.23
C GLY A 204 9.44 5.90 -0.88
N CYS A 205 10.21 6.32 -1.88
CA CYS A 205 11.36 7.21 -1.69
C CYS A 205 10.93 8.69 -1.66
N GLY A 206 10.79 9.26 -0.46
CA GLY A 206 10.54 10.69 -0.24
C GLY A 206 11.81 11.54 -0.25
N GLY A 207 12.67 11.40 -1.27
CA GLY A 207 13.89 12.20 -1.39
C GLY A 207 14.80 11.74 -2.52
N THR A 208 15.39 12.70 -3.24
CA THR A 208 16.42 12.46 -4.27
C THR A 208 17.59 11.68 -3.68
N GLY A 209 17.69 10.39 -4.00
CA GLY A 209 18.87 9.59 -3.70
C GLY A 209 18.55 8.18 -3.23
N CYS A 210 18.23 7.29 -4.17
CA CYS A 210 18.54 5.86 -4.01
C CYS A 210 19.19 5.41 -5.31
N GLY A 211 20.53 5.33 -5.26
CA GLY A 211 21.35 4.77 -6.32
C GLY A 211 20.96 3.33 -6.60
N GLY A 212 21.06 2.96 -7.87
CA GLY A 212 20.71 1.63 -8.34
C GLY A 212 21.55 0.55 -7.69
N CYS A 213 20.89 -0.53 -7.27
CA CYS A 213 21.52 -1.80 -7.02
C CYS A 213 21.10 -2.75 -8.17
N GLY A 214 21.95 -2.81 -9.19
CA GLY A 214 21.95 -3.94 -10.12
C GLY A 214 22.41 -5.19 -9.37
N GLY A 215 21.60 -6.23 -9.39
CA GLY A 215 21.94 -7.54 -8.83
C GLY A 215 21.54 -8.61 -9.83
N GLY A 216 22.52 -9.10 -10.58
CA GLY A 216 22.38 -10.17 -11.55
C GLY A 216 22.02 -11.50 -10.90
N CYS A 217 21.15 -12.27 -11.56
CA CYS A 217 20.89 -13.65 -11.21
C CYS A 217 22.02 -14.52 -11.79
N GLY A 218 22.98 -14.91 -10.96
CA GLY A 218 23.91 -16.01 -11.25
C GLY A 218 23.28 -17.33 -10.82
N GLY A 219 23.14 -18.27 -11.74
CA GLY A 219 22.68 -19.62 -11.47
C GLY A 219 23.80 -20.50 -10.89
N GLY A 220 23.37 -21.49 -10.11
CA GLY A 220 24.09 -22.69 -9.74
C GLY A 220 23.08 -23.83 -9.70
#